data_AF-A0AAD9JS80-F1
#
_entry.id   AF-A0AAD9JS80-F1
#
_cell.length_a   1.000
_cell.length_b   1.000
_cell.length_c   1.000
_cell.angle_alpha   90.00
_cell.angle_beta   90.00
_cell.angle_gamma   90.00
#
_symmetry.space_group_name_H-M   'P 1'
#
loop_
_entity.id
_entity.type
_entity.pdbx_description
1 polymer ?
#
loop_
_entity_poly.entity_id
_entity_poly.type
_entity_poly.pdbx_seq_one_letter_code
_entity_poly.pdbx_strand_id
1 'polypeptide(L)'
;MWLLFVVFIVVPNTCTCEIVDKITIVTYNVWNIMFNWDVRKFHIAQMIREVNADIIAFEELRADGYEDLTQLDELQELLPNYRWQQFAAAHKVDRPKDSYITGMDLEGVGILSRYPIVRHEVQNLSASHGSDNNDRVVLHVQILLDESFQPQKSPIINIAVVHFSYDRQQQCRNALEVFQFLKGRQLRNAIVLGDFNTYKDFESPLDIFTNQQSATGSSGCNMMLNIDRKDDLSWIVFDDPIPGLESRPDRILTMAEDFIIRSAGLIGNGTQYKSHYFHHVIWSRLEKVLGTSVNSYDGLRGRSCPHDCGPHASCRCGVCIGGGDRSACLVPNCNECNTSIFYLLLLFLFVSILFMSQLTFGLLQLLLTMNDKAASDRRSDSACCGQVCLCDPALYSGISARMRWIKRHRFSRIYPLLRLSPMILIIVSLLMIFLLIEFALFAFGDSINDVYNIIPEELNPSDHLLLYTELEVKRVHS
;
A
#
# COMPACT_ATOMS: atom_id res chain seq x y z
N MET A 1 51.80 -71.14 -1.25
CA MET A 1 51.67 -69.97 -2.13
C MET A 1 50.18 -69.62 -2.18
N TRP A 2 49.74 -68.74 -1.28
CA TRP A 2 48.33 -68.34 -1.15
C TRP A 2 48.15 -66.99 -1.85
N LEU A 3 47.38 -66.96 -2.94
CA LEU A 3 47.03 -65.75 -3.67
C LEU A 3 45.81 -65.10 -3.01
N LEU A 4 46.02 -63.96 -2.35
CA LEU A 4 44.95 -63.07 -1.91
C LEU A 4 44.39 -62.32 -3.14
N PHE A 5 43.13 -62.57 -3.48
CA PHE A 5 42.35 -61.71 -4.37
C PHE A 5 41.82 -60.51 -3.57
N VAL A 6 42.36 -59.32 -3.83
CA VAL A 6 41.80 -58.07 -3.36
C VAL A 6 40.72 -57.64 -4.35
N VAL A 7 39.46 -57.78 -3.97
CA VAL A 7 38.31 -57.25 -4.72
C VAL A 7 38.18 -55.77 -4.36
N PHE A 8 38.51 -54.89 -5.31
CA PHE A 8 38.18 -53.48 -5.20
C PHE A 8 36.69 -53.30 -5.50
N ILE A 9 35.89 -53.12 -4.45
CA ILE A 9 34.52 -52.61 -4.60
C ILE A 9 34.66 -51.13 -4.93
N VAL A 10 34.52 -50.79 -6.22
CA VAL A 10 34.30 -49.39 -6.65
C VAL A 10 32.89 -49.04 -6.20
N VAL A 11 32.77 -48.38 -5.05
CA VAL A 11 31.52 -47.74 -4.64
C VAL A 11 31.32 -46.59 -5.63
N PRO A 12 30.22 -46.56 -6.41
CA PRO A 12 29.96 -45.43 -7.27
C PRO A 12 29.85 -44.19 -6.39
N ASN A 13 30.65 -43.17 -6.70
CA ASN A 13 30.53 -41.86 -6.06
C ASN A 13 29.07 -41.44 -6.16
N THR A 14 28.36 -41.49 -5.03
CA THR A 14 27.04 -40.88 -4.90
C THR A 14 27.21 -39.42 -5.28
N CYS A 15 26.60 -39.00 -6.38
CA CYS A 15 26.56 -37.60 -6.78
C CYS A 15 25.91 -36.82 -5.64
N THR A 16 26.72 -36.18 -4.81
CA THR A 16 26.23 -35.21 -3.84
C THR A 16 25.78 -34.01 -4.67
N CYS A 17 24.48 -33.83 -4.83
CA CYS A 17 23.94 -32.56 -5.29
C CYS A 17 24.44 -31.49 -4.32
N GLU A 18 25.39 -30.67 -4.77
CA GLU A 18 25.79 -29.50 -4.01
C GLU A 18 24.58 -28.56 -4.01
N ILE A 19 23.97 -28.38 -2.83
CA ILE A 19 22.90 -27.41 -2.61
C ILE A 19 23.58 -26.05 -2.60
N VAL A 20 23.18 -25.14 -3.47
CA VAL A 20 23.98 -23.93 -3.68
C VAL A 20 23.28 -22.67 -3.23
N ASP A 21 22.06 -22.40 -3.66
CA ASP A 21 21.46 -21.09 -3.39
C ASP A 21 20.07 -21.25 -2.76
N LYS A 22 19.88 -20.56 -1.62
CA LYS A 22 18.58 -20.39 -0.97
C LYS A 22 17.97 -19.09 -1.44
N ILE A 23 16.72 -19.14 -1.87
CA ILE A 23 15.98 -17.97 -2.33
C ILE A 23 14.61 -17.92 -1.67
N THR A 24 14.18 -16.74 -1.25
CA THR A 24 12.81 -16.51 -0.79
C THR A 24 12.03 -15.80 -1.87
N ILE A 25 10.92 -16.39 -2.31
CA ILE A 25 10.05 -15.85 -3.37
C ILE A 25 8.68 -15.54 -2.80
N VAL A 26 8.11 -14.43 -3.24
CA VAL A 26 6.80 -13.93 -2.84
C VAL A 26 5.91 -13.70 -4.05
N THR A 27 4.62 -13.98 -3.90
CA THR A 27 3.55 -13.53 -4.80
C THR A 27 2.55 -12.67 -4.03
N TYR A 28 2.04 -11.60 -4.64
CA TYR A 28 1.26 -10.62 -3.89
C TYR A 28 0.35 -9.72 -4.75
N ASN A 29 -0.94 -10.02 -4.76
CA ASN A 29 -1.95 -9.15 -5.35
C ASN A 29 -2.17 -7.92 -4.44
N VAL A 30 -1.80 -6.73 -4.94
CA VAL A 30 -1.81 -5.46 -4.18
C VAL A 30 -3.16 -4.73 -4.19
N TRP A 31 -4.18 -5.33 -4.77
CA TRP A 31 -5.54 -4.77 -4.85
C TRP A 31 -5.58 -3.34 -5.40
N ASN A 32 -4.76 -3.10 -6.44
CA ASN A 32 -4.67 -1.85 -7.18
C ASN A 32 -4.60 -0.58 -6.31
N ILE A 33 -5.25 0.50 -6.74
CA ILE A 33 -5.32 1.79 -6.05
C ILE A 33 -6.53 1.88 -5.09
N MET A 34 -7.26 0.78 -4.86
CA MET A 34 -8.38 0.75 -3.92
C MET A 34 -7.94 1.28 -2.56
N PHE A 35 -8.74 2.11 -1.90
CA PHE A 35 -8.63 2.39 -0.45
C PHE A 35 -7.22 2.70 0.08
N ASN A 36 -6.89 3.99 0.22
CA ASN A 36 -5.68 4.45 0.93
C ASN A 36 -4.36 3.77 0.49
N TRP A 37 -4.16 3.57 -0.81
CA TRP A 37 -2.89 3.08 -1.37
C TRP A 37 -1.66 3.78 -0.76
N ASP A 38 -1.72 5.10 -0.60
CA ASP A 38 -0.66 5.93 0.01
C ASP A 38 -0.24 5.45 1.41
N VAL A 39 -1.14 4.79 2.13
CA VAL A 39 -0.90 4.20 3.46
C VAL A 39 -0.55 2.72 3.33
N ARG A 40 -1.31 1.96 2.53
CA ARG A 40 -1.13 0.50 2.34
C ARG A 40 0.27 0.15 1.89
N LYS A 41 0.86 0.90 0.95
CA LYS A 41 2.22 0.62 0.42
C LYS A 41 3.31 0.53 1.50
N PHE A 42 3.18 1.28 2.59
CA PHE A 42 4.13 1.20 3.71
C PHE A 42 4.02 -0.12 4.48
N HIS A 43 2.79 -0.63 4.67
CA HIS A 43 2.56 -1.93 5.29
C HIS A 43 3.02 -3.07 4.38
N ILE A 44 2.74 -2.98 3.07
CA ILE A 44 3.24 -3.93 2.06
C ILE A 44 4.78 -4.02 2.13
N ALA A 45 5.46 -2.87 2.07
CA ALA A 45 6.92 -2.81 2.19
C ALA A 45 7.43 -3.32 3.55
N GLN A 46 6.65 -3.21 4.62
CA GLN A 46 6.98 -3.80 5.91
C GLN A 46 6.93 -5.34 5.86
N MET A 47 5.84 -5.93 5.36
CA MET A 47 5.69 -7.39 5.28
C MET A 47 6.78 -8.03 4.40
N ILE A 48 7.11 -7.39 3.28
CA ILE A 48 8.21 -7.82 2.40
C ILE A 48 9.56 -7.86 3.14
N ARG A 49 9.83 -6.85 3.97
CA ARG A 49 11.05 -6.80 4.79
C ARG A 49 11.06 -7.86 5.88
N GLU A 50 9.90 -8.14 6.49
CA GLU A 50 9.75 -9.16 7.53
C GLU A 50 10.03 -10.58 6.99
N VAL A 51 9.54 -10.89 5.78
CA VAL A 51 9.83 -12.17 5.10
C VAL A 51 11.25 -12.21 4.50
N ASN A 52 11.91 -11.06 4.37
CA ASN A 52 13.21 -10.94 3.72
C ASN A 52 13.21 -11.56 2.31
N ALA A 53 12.17 -11.28 1.53
CA ALA A 53 12.02 -11.81 0.18
C ALA A 53 13.19 -11.41 -0.73
N ASP A 54 13.63 -12.28 -1.62
CA ASP A 54 14.63 -11.93 -2.62
C ASP A 54 13.99 -11.51 -3.95
N ILE A 55 12.85 -12.10 -4.27
CA ILE A 55 12.10 -11.87 -5.49
C ILE A 55 10.61 -11.80 -5.15
N ILE A 56 9.93 -10.78 -5.68
CA ILE A 56 8.54 -10.50 -5.36
C ILE A 56 7.78 -10.27 -6.66
N ALA A 57 6.78 -11.10 -6.92
CA ALA A 57 5.81 -10.92 -7.98
C ALA A 57 4.57 -10.20 -7.44
N PHE A 58 4.02 -9.31 -8.25
CA PHE A 58 2.87 -8.48 -7.90
C PHE A 58 1.80 -8.55 -8.99
N GLU A 59 0.55 -8.56 -8.54
CA GLU A 59 -0.65 -8.49 -9.38
C GLU A 59 -1.46 -7.24 -9.05
N GLU A 60 -2.32 -6.82 -9.99
CA GLU A 60 -3.16 -5.61 -9.89
C GLU A 60 -2.37 -4.31 -9.72
N LEU A 61 -1.13 -4.24 -10.20
CA LEU A 61 -0.38 -2.99 -10.19
C LEU A 61 -0.99 -1.98 -11.15
N ARG A 62 -1.10 -0.73 -10.70
CA ARG A 62 -1.47 0.41 -11.54
C ARG A 62 -0.29 1.21 -12.03
N ALA A 63 -0.45 1.76 -13.23
CA ALA A 63 0.49 2.69 -13.83
C ALA A 63 -0.25 3.84 -14.51
N ASP A 64 0.36 5.02 -14.47
CA ASP A 64 -0.08 6.16 -15.27
C ASP A 64 0.39 5.97 -16.72
N GLY A 65 -0.54 5.87 -17.66
CA GLY A 65 -0.23 5.73 -19.07
C GLY A 65 0.50 6.93 -19.70
N TYR A 66 0.68 8.04 -18.99
CA TYR A 66 1.36 9.25 -19.46
C TYR A 66 2.67 9.55 -18.74
N GLU A 67 2.77 9.28 -17.44
CA GLU A 67 3.89 9.74 -16.60
C GLU A 67 4.96 8.66 -16.34
N ASP A 68 4.86 7.48 -16.98
CA ASP A 68 5.73 6.31 -16.75
C ASP A 68 5.85 5.90 -15.27
N LEU A 69 5.01 6.45 -14.39
CA LEU A 69 4.99 6.18 -12.96
C LEU A 69 4.07 5.00 -12.67
N THR A 70 4.58 4.04 -11.91
CA THR A 70 3.86 2.84 -11.53
C THR A 70 3.83 2.65 -10.01
N GLN A 71 2.85 1.92 -9.51
CA GLN A 71 2.85 1.45 -8.12
C GLN A 71 4.11 0.61 -7.79
N LEU A 72 4.73 -0.01 -8.81
CA LEU A 72 5.98 -0.75 -8.65
C LEU A 72 7.15 0.18 -8.31
N ASP A 73 7.21 1.37 -8.93
CA ASP A 73 8.21 2.40 -8.63
C ASP A 73 8.07 2.90 -7.19
N GLU A 74 6.83 3.16 -6.75
CA GLU A 74 6.54 3.58 -5.37
C GLU A 74 6.97 2.52 -4.35
N LEU A 75 6.77 1.23 -4.65
CA LEU A 75 7.23 0.13 -3.80
C LEU A 75 8.75 0.01 -3.83
N GLN A 76 9.40 0.20 -4.98
CA GLN A 76 10.85 0.17 -5.11
C GLN A 76 11.52 1.29 -4.29
N GLU A 77 10.94 2.49 -4.24
CA GLU A 77 11.42 3.59 -3.39
C GLU A 77 11.46 3.21 -1.91
N LEU A 78 10.45 2.48 -1.44
CA LEU A 78 10.37 1.96 -0.06
C LEU A 78 11.27 0.74 0.18
N LEU A 79 11.75 0.11 -0.89
CA LEU A 79 12.51 -1.14 -0.89
C LEU A 79 13.81 -0.99 -1.71
N PRO A 80 14.74 -0.11 -1.29
CA PRO A 80 15.90 0.27 -2.11
C PRO A 80 16.90 -0.86 -2.41
N ASN A 81 16.78 -2.00 -1.72
CA ASN A 81 17.60 -3.19 -1.99
C ASN A 81 17.16 -3.97 -3.24
N TYR A 82 15.96 -3.71 -3.77
CA TYR A 82 15.40 -4.39 -4.93
C TYR A 82 15.66 -3.53 -6.18
N ARG A 83 16.89 -3.59 -6.68
CA ARG A 83 17.37 -2.70 -7.75
C ARG A 83 16.78 -2.98 -9.12
N TRP A 84 16.21 -4.17 -9.29
CA TRP A 84 15.71 -4.65 -10.57
C TRP A 84 14.20 -4.76 -10.51
N GLN A 85 13.55 -4.17 -11.51
CA GLN A 85 12.10 -4.21 -11.64
C GLN A 85 11.67 -4.42 -13.08
N GLN A 86 10.49 -5.02 -13.26
CA GLN A 86 9.83 -5.08 -14.55
C GLN A 86 8.31 -5.02 -14.35
N PHE A 87 7.65 -4.09 -15.04
CA PHE A 87 6.19 -3.99 -15.12
C PHE A 87 5.69 -4.43 -16.49
N ALA A 88 4.53 -5.07 -16.53
CA ALA A 88 3.83 -5.47 -17.75
C ALA A 88 2.36 -5.06 -17.64
N ALA A 89 1.99 -4.01 -18.37
CA ALA A 89 0.59 -3.60 -18.50
C ALA A 89 -0.22 -4.68 -19.23
N ALA A 90 -1.38 -5.02 -18.68
CA ALA A 90 -2.29 -6.01 -19.25
C ALA A 90 -3.42 -5.33 -20.03
N HIS A 91 -4.11 -4.38 -19.40
CA HIS A 91 -5.23 -3.65 -20.00
C HIS A 91 -5.33 -2.22 -19.48
N LYS A 92 -6.16 -1.42 -20.17
CA LYS A 92 -6.61 -0.11 -19.67
C LYS A 92 -7.81 -0.31 -18.76
N VAL A 93 -7.81 0.38 -17.62
CA VAL A 93 -8.93 0.32 -16.69
C VAL A 93 -9.92 1.44 -16.96
N ASP A 94 -11.18 1.07 -17.04
CA ASP A 94 -12.27 2.02 -17.16
C ASP A 94 -12.32 2.93 -15.93
N ARG A 95 -12.36 4.23 -16.19
CA ARG A 95 -12.51 5.22 -15.13
C ARG A 95 -13.94 5.14 -14.59
N PRO A 96 -14.15 5.33 -13.27
CA PRO A 96 -15.48 5.49 -12.72
C PRO A 96 -16.24 6.57 -13.50
N LYS A 97 -17.51 6.30 -13.80
CA LYS A 97 -18.36 7.22 -14.55
C LYS A 97 -18.32 8.61 -13.93
N ASP A 98 -18.18 9.62 -14.78
CA ASP A 98 -18.13 11.04 -14.41
C ASP A 98 -16.92 11.42 -13.53
N SER A 99 -15.88 10.58 -13.41
CA SER A 99 -14.66 10.92 -12.67
C SER A 99 -13.85 11.98 -13.41
N TYR A 100 -13.42 13.01 -12.67
CA TYR A 100 -12.48 14.02 -13.18
C TYR A 100 -11.03 13.68 -12.88
N ILE A 101 -10.77 12.65 -12.06
CA ILE A 101 -9.41 12.24 -11.73
C ILE A 101 -8.80 11.50 -12.91
N THR A 102 -7.55 11.84 -13.20
CA THR A 102 -6.73 11.23 -14.24
C THR A 102 -5.54 10.47 -13.62
N GLY A 103 -4.94 9.58 -14.41
CA GLY A 103 -3.80 8.76 -14.00
C GLY A 103 -4.19 7.37 -13.51
N MET A 104 -3.19 6.49 -13.35
CA MET A 104 -3.36 5.10 -12.91
C MET A 104 -4.34 4.27 -13.75
N ASP A 105 -4.38 4.52 -15.05
CA ASP A 105 -5.34 3.98 -16.01
C ASP A 105 -4.87 2.70 -16.71
N LEU A 106 -3.67 2.21 -16.39
CA LEU A 106 -3.20 0.88 -16.76
C LEU A 106 -3.22 -0.04 -15.55
N GLU A 107 -3.61 -1.30 -15.75
CA GLU A 107 -3.44 -2.37 -14.76
C GLU A 107 -2.57 -3.48 -15.34
N GLY A 108 -1.75 -4.11 -14.50
CA GLY A 108 -0.85 -5.16 -14.94
C GLY A 108 -0.25 -5.99 -13.81
N VAL A 109 0.81 -6.70 -14.18
CA VAL A 109 1.64 -7.50 -13.27
C VAL A 109 3.06 -6.94 -13.24
N GLY A 110 3.81 -7.24 -12.19
CA GLY A 110 5.16 -6.75 -12.06
C GLY A 110 6.02 -7.60 -11.16
N ILE A 111 7.31 -7.31 -11.16
CA ILE A 111 8.28 -8.02 -10.33
C ILE A 111 9.32 -7.06 -9.78
N LEU A 112 9.69 -7.24 -8.52
CA LEU A 112 10.88 -6.66 -7.89
C LEU A 112 11.89 -7.77 -7.57
N SER A 113 13.17 -7.50 -7.78
CA SER A 113 14.24 -8.45 -7.48
C SER A 113 15.47 -7.77 -6.91
N ARG A 114 16.10 -8.45 -5.94
CA ARG A 114 17.47 -8.14 -5.49
C ARG A 114 18.52 -8.57 -6.50
N TYR A 115 18.17 -9.52 -7.37
CA TYR A 115 19.05 -10.13 -8.36
C TYR A 115 18.82 -9.54 -9.76
N PRO A 116 19.84 -9.52 -10.64
CA PRO A 116 19.69 -9.00 -11.99
C PRO A 116 18.62 -9.70 -12.85
N ILE A 117 17.70 -8.90 -13.39
CA ILE A 117 16.79 -9.33 -14.47
C ILE A 117 17.55 -9.20 -15.79
N VAL A 118 17.96 -10.32 -16.37
CA VAL A 118 18.79 -10.36 -17.59
C VAL A 118 17.96 -10.38 -18.87
N ARG A 119 16.70 -10.81 -18.78
CA ARG A 119 15.76 -10.86 -19.90
C ARG A 119 14.33 -10.84 -19.37
N HIS A 120 13.42 -10.25 -20.13
CA HIS A 120 11.98 -10.37 -19.92
C HIS A 120 11.24 -10.57 -21.25
N GLU A 121 10.04 -11.13 -21.16
CA GLU A 121 9.10 -11.31 -22.25
C GLU A 121 7.68 -11.23 -21.70
N VAL A 122 6.76 -10.60 -22.44
CA VAL A 122 5.33 -10.53 -22.09
C VAL A 122 4.53 -11.25 -23.15
N GLN A 123 3.65 -12.15 -22.74
CA GLN A 123 2.66 -12.77 -23.63
C GLN A 123 1.26 -12.38 -23.17
N ASN A 124 0.46 -11.86 -24.11
CA ASN A 124 -0.97 -11.68 -23.91
C ASN A 124 -1.66 -13.04 -23.91
N LEU A 125 -2.56 -13.25 -22.94
CA LEU A 125 -3.38 -14.44 -22.84
C LEU A 125 -4.71 -14.18 -23.56
N SER A 126 -5.26 -15.19 -24.20
CA SER A 126 -6.48 -15.03 -24.99
C SER A 126 -7.68 -14.71 -24.10
N ALA A 127 -8.29 -13.56 -24.30
CA ALA A 127 -9.63 -13.28 -23.81
C ALA A 127 -10.67 -14.09 -24.64
N SER A 128 -11.69 -14.62 -23.99
CA SER A 128 -12.91 -15.07 -24.68
C SER A 128 -14.13 -14.33 -24.16
N HIS A 129 -15.23 -14.40 -24.93
CA HIS A 129 -16.52 -13.99 -24.41
C HIS A 129 -16.82 -14.74 -23.11
N GLY A 130 -16.97 -13.98 -22.02
CA GLY A 130 -17.21 -14.48 -20.67
C GLY A 130 -17.63 -13.32 -19.77
N SER A 131 -17.67 -13.57 -18.45
CA SER A 131 -18.00 -12.52 -17.48
C SER A 131 -16.85 -11.53 -17.26
N ASP A 132 -15.62 -12.02 -17.43
CA ASP A 132 -14.41 -11.21 -17.32
C ASP A 132 -14.03 -10.64 -18.67
N ASN A 133 -13.93 -9.32 -18.72
CA ASN A 133 -13.58 -8.56 -19.93
C ASN A 133 -12.16 -7.99 -19.87
N ASN A 134 -11.42 -8.27 -18.79
CA ASN A 134 -10.08 -7.72 -18.61
C ASN A 134 -9.07 -8.55 -19.41
N ASP A 135 -8.22 -7.89 -20.21
CA ASP A 135 -7.11 -8.58 -20.85
C ASP A 135 -6.11 -9.05 -19.78
N ARG A 136 -5.58 -10.25 -19.99
CA ARG A 136 -4.63 -10.90 -19.08
C ARG A 136 -3.29 -11.11 -19.79
N VAL A 137 -2.21 -11.08 -19.02
CA VAL A 137 -0.85 -11.30 -19.53
C VAL A 137 -0.09 -12.25 -18.62
N VAL A 138 0.95 -12.88 -19.17
CA VAL A 138 2.02 -13.51 -18.39
C VAL A 138 3.31 -12.71 -18.60
N LEU A 139 3.93 -12.30 -17.49
CA LEU A 139 5.25 -11.68 -17.48
C LEU A 139 6.29 -12.75 -17.17
N HIS A 140 7.11 -13.10 -18.16
CA HIS A 140 8.25 -13.98 -17.99
C HIS A 140 9.53 -13.17 -17.80
N VAL A 141 10.32 -13.51 -16.78
CA VAL A 141 11.63 -12.92 -16.54
C VAL A 141 12.68 -13.99 -16.26
N GLN A 142 13.92 -13.69 -16.65
CA GLN A 142 15.10 -14.50 -16.34
C GLN A 142 15.94 -13.75 -15.32
N ILE A 143 16.23 -14.41 -14.19
CA ILE A 143 16.96 -13.82 -13.08
C ILE A 143 18.27 -14.58 -12.84
N LEU A 144 19.35 -13.82 -12.69
CA LEU A 144 20.69 -14.32 -12.43
C LEU A 144 20.99 -14.33 -10.92
N LEU A 145 21.08 -15.49 -10.28
CA LEU A 145 21.20 -15.58 -8.81
C LEU A 145 22.60 -15.28 -8.25
N ASP A 146 23.65 -15.37 -9.08
CA ASP A 146 25.03 -15.09 -8.65
C ASP A 146 25.63 -13.96 -9.48
N GLU A 147 25.88 -12.82 -8.83
CA GLU A 147 26.54 -11.64 -9.38
C GLU A 147 28.05 -11.81 -9.56
N SER A 148 28.66 -12.87 -9.03
CA SER A 148 30.03 -13.21 -9.35
C SER A 148 30.08 -13.39 -10.87
N PHE A 149 30.81 -12.49 -11.56
CA PHE A 149 30.81 -12.28 -13.01
C PHE A 149 31.37 -13.46 -13.83
N GLN A 150 30.99 -14.70 -13.50
CA GLN A 150 31.15 -15.90 -14.32
C GLN A 150 29.77 -16.31 -14.86
N PRO A 151 29.23 -15.59 -15.86
CA PRO A 151 27.92 -15.84 -16.46
C PRO A 151 27.73 -17.25 -17.05
N GLN A 152 28.80 -18.04 -17.18
CA GLN A 152 28.72 -19.44 -17.59
C GLN A 152 28.46 -20.42 -16.44
N LYS A 153 28.45 -19.98 -15.18
CA LYS A 153 28.27 -20.84 -13.99
C LYS A 153 27.16 -20.38 -13.04
N SER A 154 26.71 -19.14 -13.15
CA SER A 154 25.63 -18.62 -12.31
C SER A 154 24.28 -19.24 -12.73
N PRO A 155 23.49 -19.79 -11.80
CA PRO A 155 22.20 -20.36 -12.13
C PRO A 155 21.21 -19.26 -12.55
N ILE A 156 20.55 -19.47 -13.69
CA ILE A 156 19.42 -18.67 -14.15
C ILE A 156 18.14 -19.38 -13.73
N ILE A 157 17.25 -18.63 -13.10
CA ILE A 157 15.87 -19.07 -12.83
C ILE A 157 14.90 -18.34 -13.76
N ASN A 158 13.84 -19.03 -14.16
CA ASN A 158 12.78 -18.50 -14.99
C ASN A 158 11.55 -18.25 -14.12
N ILE A 159 11.03 -17.04 -14.14
CA ILE A 159 9.85 -16.66 -13.36
C ILE A 159 8.75 -16.21 -14.30
N ALA A 160 7.55 -16.78 -14.15
CA ALA A 160 6.35 -16.38 -14.86
C ALA A 160 5.32 -15.84 -13.85
N VAL A 161 5.07 -14.53 -13.91
CA VAL A 161 4.05 -13.85 -13.09
C VAL A 161 2.72 -13.85 -13.85
N VAL A 162 1.65 -14.28 -13.19
CA VAL A 162 0.33 -14.41 -13.79
C VAL A 162 -0.76 -13.73 -12.96
N HIS A 163 -1.79 -13.24 -13.63
CA HIS A 163 -3.07 -12.91 -13.00
C HIS A 163 -4.17 -13.44 -13.91
N PHE A 164 -4.72 -14.61 -13.59
CA PHE A 164 -5.71 -15.27 -14.43
C PHE A 164 -7.07 -14.59 -14.34
N SER A 165 -7.90 -14.86 -15.34
CA SER A 165 -9.29 -14.44 -15.33
C SER A 165 -10.06 -15.02 -14.12
N TYR A 166 -11.10 -14.34 -13.64
CA TYR A 166 -12.06 -14.94 -12.70
C TYR A 166 -13.17 -15.75 -13.39
N ASP A 167 -13.22 -15.75 -14.74
CA ASP A 167 -14.11 -16.61 -15.52
C ASP A 167 -13.51 -18.02 -15.65
N ARG A 168 -14.25 -19.04 -15.20
CA ARG A 168 -13.78 -20.43 -15.14
C ARG A 168 -13.28 -21.00 -16.46
N GLN A 169 -13.92 -20.66 -17.59
CA GLN A 169 -13.48 -21.17 -18.90
C GLN A 169 -12.20 -20.47 -19.36
N GLN A 170 -12.11 -19.17 -19.10
CA GLN A 170 -10.91 -18.38 -19.37
C GLN A 170 -9.73 -18.85 -18.51
N GLN A 171 -9.95 -19.19 -17.24
CA GLN A 171 -8.92 -19.76 -16.36
C GLN A 171 -8.27 -21.01 -16.95
N CYS A 172 -9.07 -21.98 -17.41
CA CYS A 172 -8.56 -23.18 -18.06
C CYS A 172 -7.68 -22.86 -19.27
N ARG A 173 -8.10 -21.88 -20.08
CA ARG A 173 -7.36 -21.46 -21.28
C ARG A 173 -6.07 -20.72 -20.92
N ASN A 174 -6.13 -19.80 -19.96
CA ASN A 174 -4.97 -19.07 -19.45
C ASN A 174 -3.91 -20.04 -18.93
N ALA A 175 -4.32 -21.02 -18.11
CA ALA A 175 -3.44 -22.07 -17.60
C ALA A 175 -2.80 -22.89 -18.74
N LEU A 176 -3.58 -23.27 -19.75
CA LEU A 176 -3.06 -23.99 -20.93
C LEU A 176 -2.04 -23.16 -21.72
N GLU A 177 -2.34 -21.90 -22.00
CA GLU A 177 -1.46 -21.02 -22.77
C GLU A 177 -0.14 -20.74 -22.04
N VAL A 178 -0.19 -20.53 -20.73
CA VAL A 178 1.01 -20.40 -19.90
C VAL A 178 1.81 -21.71 -19.91
N PHE A 179 1.17 -22.86 -19.73
CA PHE A 179 1.85 -24.16 -19.81
C PHE A 179 2.54 -24.37 -21.17
N GLN A 180 1.85 -24.06 -22.27
CA GLN A 180 2.40 -24.15 -23.62
C GLN A 180 3.54 -23.15 -23.86
N PHE A 181 3.43 -21.93 -23.32
CA PHE A 181 4.49 -20.93 -23.36
C PHE A 181 5.78 -21.42 -22.72
N LEU A 182 5.67 -22.03 -21.53
CA LEU A 182 6.80 -22.59 -20.78
C LEU A 182 7.40 -23.81 -21.50
N LYS A 183 6.55 -24.75 -21.93
CA LYS A 183 6.95 -25.96 -22.65
C LYS A 183 7.60 -25.66 -23.99
N GLY A 184 7.02 -24.75 -24.78
CA GLY A 184 7.53 -24.38 -26.11
C GLY A 184 8.92 -23.75 -26.08
N ARG A 185 9.30 -23.14 -24.96
CA ARG A 185 10.63 -22.57 -24.71
C ARG A 185 11.61 -23.54 -24.05
N GLN A 186 11.16 -24.74 -23.68
CA GLN A 186 11.95 -25.74 -22.94
C GLN A 186 12.59 -25.13 -21.70
N LEU A 187 11.86 -24.26 -21.00
CA LEU A 187 12.38 -23.59 -19.80
C LEU A 187 12.60 -24.61 -18.70
N ARG A 188 13.80 -24.60 -18.12
CA ARG A 188 14.14 -25.28 -16.86
C ARG A 188 14.22 -24.26 -15.72
N ASN A 189 14.28 -24.73 -14.48
CA ASN A 189 14.30 -23.89 -13.28
C ASN A 189 13.16 -22.88 -13.30
N ALA A 190 11.97 -23.32 -13.70
CA ALA A 190 10.82 -22.44 -13.88
C ALA A 190 9.94 -22.40 -12.63
N ILE A 191 9.46 -21.19 -12.34
CA ILE A 191 8.54 -20.88 -11.26
C ILE A 191 7.38 -20.10 -11.87
N VAL A 192 6.15 -20.53 -11.63
CA VAL A 192 4.94 -19.81 -12.01
C VAL A 192 4.27 -19.37 -10.73
N LEU A 193 4.02 -18.08 -10.58
CA LEU A 193 3.38 -17.54 -9.39
C LEU A 193 2.44 -16.40 -9.75
N GLY A 194 1.44 -16.20 -8.91
CA GLY A 194 0.49 -15.14 -9.09
C GLY A 194 -0.87 -15.45 -8.53
N ASP A 195 -1.84 -14.61 -8.89
CA ASP A 195 -3.26 -14.82 -8.64
C ASP A 195 -3.85 -15.70 -9.77
N PHE A 196 -4.13 -16.97 -9.47
CA PHE A 196 -4.70 -17.89 -10.44
C PHE A 196 -6.22 -17.78 -10.54
N ASN A 197 -6.87 -16.99 -9.68
CA ASN A 197 -8.31 -16.94 -9.47
C ASN A 197 -8.98 -18.33 -9.28
N THR A 198 -8.22 -19.35 -8.89
CA THR A 198 -8.70 -20.70 -8.62
C THR A 198 -9.02 -20.89 -7.14
N TYR A 199 -10.26 -21.26 -6.86
CA TYR A 199 -10.76 -21.53 -5.51
C TYR A 199 -11.06 -23.01 -5.33
N LYS A 200 -11.29 -23.45 -4.08
CA LYS A 200 -11.52 -24.87 -3.73
C LYS A 200 -12.63 -25.57 -4.52
N ASP A 201 -13.61 -24.81 -5.00
CA ASP A 201 -14.72 -25.33 -5.79
C ASP A 201 -14.42 -25.42 -7.30
N PHE A 202 -13.25 -24.93 -7.74
CA PHE A 202 -12.78 -24.98 -9.12
C PHE A 202 -11.24 -24.90 -9.25
N GLU A 203 -10.53 -25.94 -8.80
CA GLU A 203 -9.07 -26.01 -8.88
C GLU A 203 -8.53 -26.59 -10.20
N SER A 204 -9.42 -27.05 -11.10
CA SER A 204 -9.03 -27.75 -12.34
C SER A 204 -8.05 -27.03 -13.27
N PRO A 205 -7.92 -25.68 -13.30
CA PRO A 205 -6.85 -25.03 -14.05
C PRO A 205 -5.44 -25.40 -13.54
N LEU A 206 -5.29 -25.70 -12.24
CA LEU A 206 -4.01 -26.11 -11.65
C LEU A 206 -3.58 -27.53 -12.08
N ASP A 207 -4.55 -28.41 -12.38
CA ASP A 207 -4.31 -29.78 -12.87
C ASP A 207 -3.53 -29.82 -14.19
N ILE A 208 -3.54 -28.72 -14.95
CA ILE A 208 -2.73 -28.56 -16.18
C ILE A 208 -1.23 -28.59 -15.85
N PHE A 209 -0.85 -28.08 -14.68
CA PHE A 209 0.53 -28.05 -14.22
C PHE A 209 0.88 -29.30 -13.43
N THR A 210 0.02 -29.78 -12.54
CA THR A 210 0.41 -30.79 -11.53
C THR A 210 0.32 -32.24 -11.99
N ASN A 211 -0.22 -32.51 -13.19
CA ASN A 211 -0.54 -33.86 -13.67
C ASN A 211 -1.48 -34.66 -12.74
N GLN A 212 -2.08 -34.04 -11.72
CA GLN A 212 -3.11 -34.68 -10.90
C GLN A 212 -4.42 -34.65 -11.70
N GLN A 213 -4.95 -35.83 -12.05
CA GLN A 213 -6.36 -35.89 -12.41
C GLN A 213 -7.13 -35.67 -11.11
N SER A 214 -7.77 -34.51 -10.94
CA SER A 214 -8.69 -34.30 -9.84
C SER A 214 -9.66 -35.48 -9.75
N ALA A 215 -9.59 -36.23 -8.65
CA ALA A 215 -10.43 -37.40 -8.39
C ALA A 215 -11.92 -37.03 -8.21
N THR A 216 -12.23 -35.73 -8.20
CA THR A 216 -13.58 -35.18 -8.15
C THR A 216 -14.12 -35.13 -9.58
N GLY A 217 -15.09 -35.99 -9.90
CA GLY A 217 -15.72 -36.12 -11.23
C GLY A 217 -16.53 -34.90 -11.69
N SER A 218 -16.07 -33.68 -11.42
CA SER A 218 -16.63 -32.44 -11.94
C SER A 218 -16.12 -32.21 -13.36
N SER A 219 -16.97 -31.61 -14.19
CA SER A 219 -16.68 -31.17 -15.55
C SER A 219 -15.66 -30.02 -15.59
N GLY A 220 -14.44 -30.25 -15.11
CA GLY A 220 -13.33 -29.28 -15.10
C GLY A 220 -12.81 -28.97 -16.51
N CYS A 221 -11.56 -28.52 -16.63
CA CYS A 221 -10.88 -28.19 -17.90
C CYS A 221 -10.74 -29.37 -18.91
N ASN A 222 -11.52 -30.45 -18.76
CA ASN A 222 -11.47 -31.73 -19.47
C ASN A 222 -11.56 -31.64 -21.01
N MET A 223 -12.20 -30.61 -21.59
CA MET A 223 -12.23 -30.44 -23.05
C MET A 223 -10.88 -30.04 -23.65
N MET A 224 -9.93 -29.54 -22.84
CA MET A 224 -8.64 -29.04 -23.32
C MET A 224 -7.48 -30.03 -23.14
N LEU A 225 -7.70 -31.17 -22.49
CA LEU A 225 -6.65 -32.06 -22.00
C LEU A 225 -6.17 -33.15 -22.99
N ASN A 226 -6.41 -33.00 -24.31
CA ASN A 226 -5.74 -33.83 -25.34
C ASN A 226 -4.26 -33.44 -25.55
N ILE A 227 -3.58 -33.02 -24.48
CA ILE A 227 -2.17 -32.69 -24.49
C ILE A 227 -1.42 -34.00 -24.22
N ASP A 228 -0.42 -34.31 -25.04
CA ASP A 228 0.44 -35.48 -24.83
C ASP A 228 1.18 -35.31 -23.48
N ARG A 229 0.61 -35.90 -22.42
CA ARG A 229 1.03 -35.80 -21.01
C ARG A 229 2.27 -36.64 -20.68
N LYS A 230 3.07 -37.00 -21.69
CA LYS A 230 4.27 -37.83 -21.52
C LYS A 230 5.45 -37.11 -20.85
N ASP A 231 5.34 -35.82 -20.56
CA ASP A 231 6.39 -35.06 -19.91
C ASP A 231 6.12 -34.98 -18.39
N ASP A 232 7.02 -35.60 -17.61
CA ASP A 232 7.03 -35.72 -16.14
C ASP A 232 7.31 -34.38 -15.42
N LEU A 233 6.69 -33.28 -15.85
CA LEU A 233 6.77 -32.03 -15.09
C LEU A 233 5.90 -32.15 -13.84
N SER A 234 6.53 -32.50 -12.72
CA SER A 234 5.89 -32.50 -11.40
C SER A 234 5.98 -31.11 -10.80
N TRP A 235 4.86 -30.39 -10.77
CA TRP A 235 4.76 -29.10 -10.11
C TRP A 235 4.24 -29.28 -8.70
N ILE A 236 4.84 -28.59 -7.74
CA ILE A 236 4.35 -28.55 -6.35
C ILE A 236 3.50 -27.29 -6.19
N VAL A 237 2.28 -27.45 -5.68
CA VAL A 237 1.34 -26.36 -5.38
C VAL A 237 1.39 -26.07 -3.89
N PHE A 238 1.44 -24.79 -3.52
CA PHE A 238 1.14 -24.36 -2.15
C PHE A 238 -0.30 -23.85 -2.06
N ASP A 239 -1.10 -24.47 -1.20
CA ASP A 239 -2.53 -24.20 -1.00
C ASP A 239 -2.77 -23.89 0.48
N ASP A 240 -3.39 -22.75 0.80
CA ASP A 240 -3.95 -22.54 2.14
C ASP A 240 -5.30 -21.80 2.08
N PRO A 241 -6.42 -22.50 1.85
CA PRO A 241 -7.73 -21.87 1.94
C PRO A 241 -8.41 -22.44 3.17
N ILE A 242 -8.16 -21.88 4.35
CA ILE A 242 -9.14 -22.03 5.43
C ILE A 242 -10.39 -21.22 4.99
N PRO A 243 -11.61 -21.82 4.98
CA PRO A 243 -12.80 -21.10 4.58
C PRO A 243 -13.07 -19.91 5.52
N GLY A 244 -13.17 -18.71 4.96
CA GLY A 244 -13.43 -17.43 5.64
C GLY A 244 -13.38 -16.28 4.63
N LEU A 245 -13.27 -15.03 5.10
CA LEU A 245 -12.93 -13.86 4.26
C LEU A 245 -11.51 -13.95 3.61
N GLU A 246 -10.90 -15.14 3.65
CA GLU A 246 -9.46 -15.41 3.50
C GLU A 246 -9.17 -16.53 2.47
N SER A 247 -10.12 -16.93 1.61
CA SER A 247 -9.76 -17.85 0.50
C SER A 247 -8.98 -17.07 -0.55
N ARG A 248 -7.65 -17.19 -0.55
CA ARG A 248 -6.78 -16.54 -1.54
C ARG A 248 -6.48 -17.49 -2.71
N PRO A 249 -6.70 -17.06 -3.95
CA PRO A 249 -6.38 -17.84 -5.15
C PRO A 249 -4.91 -17.75 -5.58
N ASP A 250 -4.07 -17.07 -4.81
CA ASP A 250 -2.64 -16.95 -5.08
C ASP A 250 -1.92 -18.30 -4.95
N ARG A 251 -1.04 -18.63 -5.89
CA ARG A 251 -0.25 -19.88 -5.87
C ARG A 251 1.19 -19.61 -6.26
N ILE A 252 2.10 -20.44 -5.74
CA ILE A 252 3.49 -20.54 -6.22
C ILE A 252 3.69 -21.98 -6.66
N LEU A 253 4.03 -22.16 -7.95
CA LEU A 253 4.28 -23.44 -8.60
C LEU A 253 5.76 -23.51 -8.98
N THR A 254 6.43 -24.60 -8.59
CA THR A 254 7.84 -24.84 -8.95
C THR A 254 8.03 -26.19 -9.61
N MET A 255 8.96 -26.30 -10.57
CA MET A 255 9.41 -27.59 -11.11
C MET A 255 10.14 -28.41 -10.03
N ALA A 256 9.61 -29.57 -9.63
CA ALA A 256 10.15 -30.35 -8.51
C ALA A 256 11.55 -30.92 -8.76
N GLU A 257 11.93 -31.10 -10.03
CA GLU A 257 13.26 -31.57 -10.40
C GLU A 257 14.35 -30.53 -10.08
N ASP A 258 14.02 -29.25 -10.13
CA ASP A 258 14.96 -28.12 -10.04
C ASP A 258 14.98 -27.45 -8.67
N PHE A 259 13.89 -27.57 -7.89
CA PHE A 259 13.75 -26.90 -6.60
C PHE A 259 13.48 -27.88 -5.45
N ILE A 260 13.94 -27.51 -4.25
CA ILE A 260 13.54 -28.13 -2.98
C ILE A 260 12.84 -27.07 -2.15
N ILE A 261 11.58 -27.30 -1.82
CA ILE A 261 10.82 -26.41 -0.95
C ILE A 261 11.27 -26.66 0.50
N ARG A 262 11.72 -25.60 1.16
CA ARG A 262 12.12 -25.65 2.58
C ARG A 262 10.99 -25.25 3.50
N SER A 263 10.32 -24.17 3.15
CA SER A 263 9.18 -23.68 3.88
C SER A 263 8.27 -22.89 2.93
N ALA A 264 7.03 -22.72 3.35
CA ALA A 264 6.08 -21.83 2.72
C ALA A 264 5.12 -21.35 3.79
N GLY A 265 4.59 -20.15 3.61
CA GLY A 265 3.75 -19.54 4.61
C GLY A 265 2.99 -18.34 4.08
N LEU A 266 1.98 -17.96 4.85
CA LEU A 266 1.20 -16.75 4.65
C LEU A 266 1.55 -15.80 5.78
N ILE A 267 1.93 -14.56 5.45
CA ILE A 267 2.14 -13.49 6.43
C ILE A 267 1.12 -12.38 6.21
N GLY A 268 0.82 -11.65 7.28
CA GLY A 268 -0.07 -10.50 7.25
C GLY A 268 -1.40 -10.78 7.95
N ASN A 269 -2.03 -9.70 8.41
CA ASN A 269 -3.31 -9.73 9.08
C ASN A 269 -3.90 -8.31 9.05
N GLY A 270 -5.13 -8.15 8.56
CA GLY A 270 -5.85 -6.88 8.57
C GLY A 270 -5.93 -6.23 9.96
N THR A 271 -5.95 -7.03 11.03
CA THR A 271 -5.93 -6.55 12.43
C THR A 271 -4.66 -5.78 12.75
N GLN A 272 -3.49 -6.25 12.31
CA GLN A 272 -2.21 -5.59 12.54
C GLN A 272 -2.15 -4.27 11.76
N TYR A 273 -2.56 -4.28 10.50
CA TYR A 273 -2.66 -3.05 9.72
C TYR A 273 -3.58 -2.04 10.41
N LYS A 274 -4.79 -2.45 10.77
CA LYS A 274 -5.74 -1.60 11.46
C LYS A 274 -5.14 -0.99 12.72
N SER A 275 -4.49 -1.78 13.58
CA SER A 275 -3.93 -1.25 14.83
C SER A 275 -2.78 -0.27 14.61
N HIS A 276 -1.93 -0.52 13.60
CA HIS A 276 -0.75 0.30 13.34
C HIS A 276 -1.03 1.54 12.47
N TYR A 277 -1.95 1.43 11.50
CA TYR A 277 -2.16 2.43 10.46
C TYR A 277 -3.50 3.18 10.55
N PHE A 278 -4.34 2.92 11.56
CA PHE A 278 -5.64 3.61 11.72
C PHE A 278 -5.51 5.14 11.63
N HIS A 279 -4.57 5.74 12.35
CA HIS A 279 -4.37 7.19 12.32
C HIS A 279 -3.84 7.71 10.98
N HIS A 280 -3.01 6.91 10.29
CA HIS A 280 -2.54 7.23 8.93
C HIS A 280 -3.68 7.18 7.92
N VAL A 281 -4.61 6.22 8.05
CA VAL A 281 -5.84 6.15 7.25
C VAL A 281 -6.72 7.38 7.48
N ILE A 282 -6.96 7.74 8.75
CA ILE A 282 -7.72 8.97 9.08
C ILE A 282 -7.09 10.21 8.45
N TRP A 283 -5.75 10.32 8.53
CA TRP A 283 -5.03 11.44 7.96
C TRP A 283 -5.11 11.47 6.43
N SER A 284 -4.89 10.34 5.75
CA SER A 284 -5.03 10.22 4.30
C SER A 284 -6.44 10.58 3.82
N ARG A 285 -7.48 10.16 4.57
CA ARG A 285 -8.88 10.53 4.28
C ARG A 285 -9.10 12.03 4.43
N LEU A 286 -8.57 12.64 5.49
CA LEU A 286 -8.65 14.09 5.68
C LEU A 286 -7.98 14.84 4.53
N GLU A 287 -6.77 14.44 4.13
CA GLU A 287 -6.06 15.03 2.98
C GLU A 287 -6.87 14.94 1.69
N LYS A 288 -7.54 13.81 1.43
CA LYS A 288 -8.40 13.63 0.25
C LYS A 288 -9.64 14.52 0.28
N VAL A 289 -10.31 14.66 1.42
CA VAL A 289 -11.46 15.56 1.57
C VAL A 289 -11.06 17.02 1.38
N LEU A 290 -9.92 17.42 1.95
CA LEU A 290 -9.37 18.76 1.79
C LEU A 290 -8.94 19.03 0.34
N GLY A 291 -8.20 18.10 -0.27
CA GLY A 291 -7.78 18.19 -1.67
C GLY A 291 -8.97 18.24 -2.63
N THR A 292 -10.04 17.50 -2.33
CA THR A 292 -11.28 17.58 -3.11
C THR A 292 -11.97 18.93 -2.95
N SER A 293 -11.91 19.54 -1.76
CA SER A 293 -12.43 20.89 -1.54
C SER A 293 -11.66 21.94 -2.36
N VAL A 294 -10.34 21.78 -2.50
CA VAL A 294 -9.51 22.60 -3.40
C VAL A 294 -9.92 22.41 -4.85
N ASN A 295 -10.03 21.16 -5.31
CA ASN A 295 -10.48 20.83 -6.68
C ASN A 295 -11.85 21.43 -7.00
N SER A 296 -12.77 21.42 -6.05
CA SER A 296 -14.09 22.04 -6.12
C SER A 296 -14.01 23.56 -6.28
N TYR A 297 -13.10 24.20 -5.55
CA TYR A 297 -12.81 25.63 -5.67
C TYR A 297 -12.20 25.98 -7.04
N ASP A 298 -11.32 25.14 -7.56
CA ASP A 298 -10.71 25.29 -8.89
C ASP A 298 -11.70 25.02 -10.05
N GLY A 299 -12.92 24.59 -9.73
CA GLY A 299 -14.00 24.42 -10.69
C GLY A 299 -14.03 23.05 -11.37
N LEU A 300 -13.27 22.07 -10.88
CA LEU A 300 -13.38 20.68 -11.32
C LEU A 300 -14.76 20.12 -10.95
N ARG A 301 -15.29 19.25 -11.82
CA ARG A 301 -16.65 18.71 -11.68
C ARG A 301 -16.66 17.22 -11.95
N GLY A 302 -17.40 16.47 -11.12
CA GLY A 302 -17.55 15.02 -11.28
C GLY A 302 -17.28 14.22 -10.02
N ARG A 303 -17.09 12.91 -10.18
CA ARG A 303 -16.74 11.97 -9.12
C ARG A 303 -15.28 12.18 -8.71
N SER A 304 -15.05 12.24 -7.40
CA SER A 304 -13.75 12.59 -6.80
C SER A 304 -12.95 11.41 -6.28
N CYS A 305 -13.46 10.18 -6.36
CA CYS A 305 -12.71 8.99 -5.97
C CYS A 305 -12.04 8.40 -7.21
N PRO A 306 -10.73 8.05 -7.12
CA PRO A 306 -10.00 7.52 -8.26
C PRO A 306 -10.40 6.07 -8.59
N HIS A 307 -11.05 5.38 -7.65
CA HIS A 307 -11.49 4.00 -7.77
C HIS A 307 -12.98 3.83 -7.47
N ASP A 308 -13.50 2.63 -7.75
CA ASP A 308 -14.85 2.26 -7.36
C ASP A 308 -14.91 1.91 -5.86
N CYS A 309 -15.95 2.38 -5.17
CA CYS A 309 -16.14 2.11 -3.75
C CYS A 309 -16.81 0.75 -3.47
N GLY A 310 -17.19 0.03 -4.53
CA GLY A 310 -17.91 -1.23 -4.43
C GLY A 310 -19.38 -1.06 -4.00
N PRO A 311 -20.12 -2.16 -3.87
CA PRO A 311 -21.58 -2.13 -3.71
C PRO A 311 -22.05 -1.61 -2.33
N HIS A 312 -21.17 -1.64 -1.32
CA HIS A 312 -21.52 -1.30 0.07
C HIS A 312 -21.17 0.13 0.46
N ALA A 313 -20.47 0.86 -0.40
CA ALA A 313 -20.00 2.21 -0.15
C ALA A 313 -20.27 3.13 -1.31
N SER A 314 -20.10 4.43 -1.09
CA SER A 314 -20.24 5.46 -2.10
C SER A 314 -19.09 6.45 -2.02
N CYS A 315 -18.76 7.03 -3.16
CA CYS A 315 -17.73 8.05 -3.23
C CYS A 315 -18.25 9.39 -2.72
N ARG A 316 -17.58 9.94 -1.70
CA ARG A 316 -17.81 11.30 -1.20
C ARG A 316 -16.49 12.00 -0.96
N CYS A 317 -16.29 13.12 -1.63
CA CYS A 317 -15.13 13.98 -1.40
C CYS A 317 -13.77 13.26 -1.43
N GLY A 318 -13.60 12.31 -2.36
CA GLY A 318 -12.37 11.54 -2.53
C GLY A 318 -12.19 10.36 -1.58
N VAL A 319 -13.18 10.07 -0.72
CA VAL A 319 -13.17 8.91 0.18
C VAL A 319 -14.41 8.05 -0.02
N CYS A 320 -14.30 6.75 0.28
CA CYS A 320 -15.43 5.85 0.26
C CYS A 320 -16.08 5.81 1.65
N ILE A 321 -17.40 5.99 1.70
CA ILE A 321 -18.19 5.93 2.94
C ILE A 321 -19.28 4.87 2.84
N GLY A 322 -19.60 4.22 3.97
CA GLY A 322 -20.65 3.21 4.02
C GLY A 322 -22.05 3.79 3.77
N GLY A 323 -22.96 2.96 3.25
CA GLY A 323 -24.34 3.36 2.95
C GLY A 323 -24.84 2.98 1.55
N GLY A 324 -24.06 2.18 0.82
CA GLY A 324 -24.36 1.73 -0.55
C GLY A 324 -24.05 2.77 -1.63
N ASP A 325 -24.04 2.31 -2.89
CA ASP A 325 -23.58 3.10 -4.07
C ASP A 325 -24.49 4.28 -4.47
N ARG A 326 -25.66 4.44 -3.85
CA ARG A 326 -26.62 5.50 -4.20
C ARG A 326 -26.30 6.87 -3.61
N SER A 327 -25.36 6.93 -2.69
CA SER A 327 -25.04 8.14 -1.93
C SER A 327 -23.82 8.88 -2.49
N ALA A 328 -23.37 8.53 -3.70
CA ALA A 328 -22.24 9.18 -4.33
C ALA A 328 -22.57 10.65 -4.62
N CYS A 329 -21.66 11.55 -4.26
CA CYS A 329 -21.80 12.98 -4.54
C CYS A 329 -20.82 13.41 -5.64
N LEU A 330 -21.27 14.30 -6.51
CA LEU A 330 -20.44 14.87 -7.58
C LEU A 330 -20.03 16.28 -7.20
N VAL A 331 -18.73 16.55 -7.27
CA VAL A 331 -18.17 17.89 -7.07
C VAL A 331 -18.72 18.83 -8.16
N PRO A 332 -19.12 20.07 -7.84
CA PRO A 332 -18.96 20.78 -6.56
C PRO A 332 -20.18 20.66 -5.61
N ASN A 333 -21.14 19.76 -5.90
CA ASN A 333 -22.41 19.69 -5.18
C ASN A 333 -22.37 18.83 -3.90
N CYS A 334 -21.19 18.41 -3.46
CA CYS A 334 -21.01 17.72 -2.18
C CYS A 334 -21.08 18.72 -1.03
N ASN A 335 -21.87 18.45 0.01
CA ASN A 335 -21.95 19.33 1.17
C ASN A 335 -20.61 19.40 1.93
N GLU A 336 -19.83 18.32 1.87
CA GLU A 336 -18.63 18.10 2.68
C GLU A 336 -17.36 18.72 2.08
N CYS A 337 -17.36 19.02 0.78
CA CYS A 337 -16.20 19.53 0.04
C CYS A 337 -16.58 20.49 -1.10
N ASN A 338 -17.66 21.26 -0.93
CA ASN A 338 -17.96 22.34 -1.88
C ASN A 338 -17.02 23.55 -1.69
N THR A 339 -17.08 24.48 -2.64
CA THR A 339 -16.34 25.74 -2.61
C THR A 339 -16.57 26.55 -1.33
N SER A 340 -17.79 26.54 -0.77
CA SER A 340 -18.10 27.27 0.47
C SER A 340 -17.38 26.68 1.68
N ILE A 341 -17.31 25.36 1.79
CA ILE A 341 -16.52 24.67 2.83
C ILE A 341 -15.05 25.04 2.72
N PHE A 342 -14.50 25.11 1.49
CA PHE A 342 -13.12 25.54 1.29
C PHE A 342 -12.87 26.97 1.79
N TYR A 343 -13.76 27.93 1.47
CA TYR A 343 -13.63 29.30 2.00
C TYR A 343 -13.75 29.35 3.53
N LEU A 344 -14.67 28.59 4.11
CA LEU A 344 -14.82 28.46 5.56
C LEU A 344 -13.56 27.90 6.21
N LEU A 345 -12.91 26.92 5.58
CA LEU A 345 -11.64 26.37 6.04
C LEU A 345 -10.52 27.42 6.02
N LEU A 346 -10.38 28.17 4.91
CA LEU A 346 -9.37 29.25 4.82
C LEU A 346 -9.59 30.31 5.90
N LEU A 347 -10.84 30.71 6.12
CA LEU A 347 -11.21 31.66 7.18
C LEU A 347 -10.89 31.08 8.57
N PHE A 348 -11.26 29.83 8.82
CA PHE A 348 -10.97 29.13 10.08
C PHE A 348 -9.46 29.07 10.35
N LEU A 349 -8.65 28.71 9.35
CA LEU A 349 -7.18 28.67 9.48
C LEU A 349 -6.61 30.05 9.81
N PHE A 350 -7.06 31.08 9.10
CA PHE A 350 -6.64 32.45 9.35
C PHE A 350 -6.97 32.92 10.78
N VAL A 351 -8.22 32.69 11.22
CA VAL A 351 -8.69 33.06 12.56
C VAL A 351 -7.98 32.25 13.65
N SER A 352 -7.72 30.97 13.40
CA SER A 352 -6.96 30.09 14.30
C SER A 352 -5.53 30.62 14.50
N ILE A 353 -4.82 30.94 13.41
CA ILE A 353 -3.46 31.51 13.47
C ILE A 353 -3.46 32.81 14.26
N LEU A 354 -4.46 33.68 14.05
CA LEU A 354 -4.59 34.95 14.76
C LEU A 354 -4.75 34.74 16.27
N PHE A 355 -5.65 33.85 16.71
CA PHE A 355 -5.86 33.60 18.14
C PHE A 355 -4.74 32.80 18.80
N MET A 356 -4.10 31.87 18.09
CA MET A 356 -2.91 31.19 18.58
C MET A 356 -1.76 32.18 18.76
N SER A 357 -1.53 33.08 17.80
CA SER A 357 -0.54 34.15 17.92
C SER A 357 -0.85 35.09 19.09
N GLN A 358 -2.12 35.42 19.31
CA GLN A 358 -2.58 36.21 20.44
C GLN A 358 -2.30 35.51 21.79
N LEU A 359 -2.59 34.21 21.88
CA LEU A 359 -2.34 33.38 23.06
C LEU A 359 -0.85 33.32 23.37
N THR A 360 -0.01 33.01 22.37
CA THR A 360 1.46 32.97 22.51
C THR A 360 2.00 34.32 22.97
N PHE A 361 1.49 35.42 22.42
CA PHE A 361 1.89 36.77 22.85
C PHE A 361 1.50 37.06 24.30
N GLY A 362 0.28 36.67 24.71
CA GLY A 362 -0.17 36.80 26.11
C GLY A 362 0.69 35.98 27.07
N LEU A 363 0.98 34.72 26.73
CA LEU A 363 1.87 33.85 27.52
C LEU A 363 3.28 34.44 27.64
N LEU A 364 3.85 34.94 26.55
CA LEU A 364 5.16 35.56 26.57
C LEU A 364 5.18 36.82 27.45
N GLN A 365 4.15 37.65 27.38
CA GLN A 365 4.02 38.82 28.26
C GLN A 365 3.95 38.43 29.74
N LEU A 366 3.19 37.38 30.06
CA LEU A 366 3.07 36.88 31.43
C LEU A 366 4.43 36.39 31.95
N LEU A 367 5.13 35.56 31.17
CA LEU A 367 6.45 35.01 31.53
C LEU A 367 7.48 36.11 31.75
N LEU A 368 7.54 37.11 30.86
CA LEU A 368 8.46 38.24 31.01
C LEU A 368 8.14 39.08 32.25
N THR A 369 6.86 39.31 32.54
CA THR A 369 6.44 40.05 33.74
C THR A 369 6.81 39.29 35.02
N MET A 370 6.60 37.97 35.04
CA MET A 370 6.98 37.13 36.17
C MET A 370 8.51 37.12 36.37
N ASN A 371 9.28 37.09 35.28
CA ASN A 371 10.74 37.14 35.35
C ASN A 371 11.26 38.50 35.87
N ASP A 372 10.72 39.61 35.37
CA ASP A 372 11.07 40.96 35.84
C ASP A 372 10.74 41.13 37.33
N LYS A 373 9.56 40.62 37.75
CA LYS A 373 9.14 40.63 39.16
C LYS A 373 10.07 39.79 40.03
N ALA A 374 10.39 38.57 39.62
CA ALA A 374 11.33 37.71 40.34
C ALA A 374 12.73 38.35 40.45
N ALA A 375 13.20 39.03 39.39
CA ALA A 375 14.46 39.77 39.42
C ALA A 375 14.42 40.99 40.35
N SER A 376 13.30 41.70 40.41
CA SER A 376 13.09 42.80 41.36
C SER A 376 13.03 42.32 42.81
N ASP A 377 12.33 41.22 43.07
CA ASP A 377 12.18 40.66 44.41
C ASP A 377 13.53 40.14 44.94
N ARG A 378 14.39 39.57 44.07
CA ARG A 378 15.79 39.23 44.43
C ARG A 378 16.66 40.43 44.86
N ARG A 379 16.29 41.66 44.49
CA ARG A 379 17.04 42.88 44.87
C ARG A 379 16.50 43.53 46.15
N SER A 380 15.34 43.10 46.62
CA SER A 380 14.68 43.67 47.78
C SER A 380 14.72 42.64 48.92
N ASP A 381 15.75 42.70 49.76
CA ASP A 381 15.98 41.78 50.90
C ASP A 381 14.85 41.75 51.95
N SER A 382 13.81 42.57 51.78
CA SER A 382 12.61 42.61 52.61
C SER A 382 11.36 42.32 51.79
N ALA A 383 10.99 41.06 51.58
CA ALA A 383 9.67 40.73 51.04
C ALA A 383 9.20 39.35 51.49
N CYS A 384 8.48 39.35 52.61
CA CYS A 384 7.67 38.26 53.11
C CYS A 384 6.40 38.13 52.24
N CYS A 385 6.22 36.97 51.59
CA CYS A 385 4.98 36.33 51.10
C CYS A 385 3.73 37.20 50.79
N GLY A 386 3.86 38.31 50.07
CA GLY A 386 2.72 39.11 49.60
C GLY A 386 2.07 38.47 48.36
N GLN A 387 0.76 38.20 48.44
CA GLN A 387 -0.07 37.66 47.35
C GLN A 387 0.09 38.47 46.05
N VAL A 388 0.85 37.94 45.08
CA VAL A 388 0.93 38.54 43.75
C VAL A 388 -0.36 38.24 43.00
N CYS A 389 -1.24 39.24 42.90
CA CYS A 389 -2.40 39.15 42.03
C CYS A 389 -1.93 39.35 40.58
N LEU A 390 -1.89 38.28 39.79
CA LEU A 390 -1.57 38.35 38.35
C LEU A 390 -2.58 39.20 37.55
N CYS A 391 -3.68 39.63 38.15
CA CYS A 391 -4.64 40.53 37.53
C CYS A 391 -4.35 42.02 37.82
N ASP A 392 -3.40 42.37 38.69
CA ASP A 392 -3.08 43.75 39.04
C ASP A 392 -2.43 44.49 37.85
N PRO A 393 -3.09 45.53 37.27
CA PRO A 393 -2.52 46.34 36.21
C PRO A 393 -1.18 47.00 36.58
N ALA A 394 -0.95 47.27 37.87
CA ALA A 394 0.28 47.89 38.36
C ALA A 394 1.49 46.96 38.19
N LEU A 395 1.30 45.65 38.27
CA LEU A 395 2.34 44.63 38.02
C LEU A 395 2.91 44.76 36.59
N TYR A 396 2.10 45.24 35.66
CA TYR A 396 2.41 45.38 34.24
C TYR A 396 2.92 46.78 33.86
N SER A 397 2.97 47.71 34.80
CA SER A 397 3.47 49.07 34.58
C SER A 397 5.01 49.12 34.44
N GLY A 398 5.69 48.17 35.09
CA GLY A 398 7.15 48.03 35.12
C GLY A 398 7.77 47.29 33.93
N ILE A 399 6.96 46.75 33.02
CA ILE A 399 7.46 46.02 31.85
C ILE A 399 8.39 46.92 31.03
N SER A 400 9.51 46.35 30.59
CA SER A 400 10.56 47.02 29.81
C SER A 400 10.03 48.00 28.76
N ALA A 401 10.77 49.10 28.55
CA ALA A 401 10.45 50.13 27.55
C ALA A 401 10.18 49.53 26.15
N ARG A 402 10.78 48.38 25.83
CA ARG A 402 10.56 47.62 24.60
C ARG A 402 9.12 47.11 24.45
N MET A 403 8.50 46.58 25.50
CA MET A 403 7.11 46.10 25.44
C MET A 403 6.11 47.27 25.41
N ARG A 404 6.42 48.36 26.11
CA ARG A 404 5.65 49.61 26.01
C ARG A 404 5.73 50.21 24.61
N TRP A 405 6.88 50.08 23.94
CA TRP A 405 7.04 50.46 22.54
C TRP A 405 6.21 49.57 21.60
N ILE A 406 6.21 48.24 21.80
CA ILE A 406 5.35 47.30 21.05
C ILE A 406 3.85 47.63 21.25
N LYS A 407 3.42 47.89 22.50
CA LYS A 407 2.05 48.33 22.80
C LYS A 407 1.69 49.69 22.18
N ARG A 408 2.66 50.59 21.99
CA ARG A 408 2.47 51.87 21.27
C ARG A 408 2.63 51.74 19.75
N HIS A 409 3.14 50.61 19.26
CA HIS A 409 3.42 50.39 17.86
C HIS A 409 2.11 50.24 17.06
N ARG A 410 2.17 50.52 15.75
CA ARG A 410 1.00 50.58 14.86
C ARG A 410 0.12 49.31 14.91
N PHE A 411 0.70 48.16 15.22
CA PHE A 411 -0.01 46.89 15.30
C PHE A 411 -1.12 46.86 16.36
N SER A 412 -0.94 47.51 17.52
CA SER A 412 -1.99 47.60 18.56
C SER A 412 -3.09 48.62 18.22
N ARG A 413 -2.92 49.41 17.16
CA ARG A 413 -4.00 50.24 16.59
C ARG A 413 -4.87 49.42 15.64
N ILE A 414 -4.28 48.44 14.96
CA ILE A 414 -5.00 47.54 14.04
C ILE A 414 -5.69 46.42 14.81
N TYR A 415 -5.06 45.90 15.88
CA TYR A 415 -5.61 44.81 16.69
C TYR A 415 -5.70 45.22 18.19
N PRO A 416 -6.82 45.85 18.61
CA PRO A 416 -6.97 46.44 19.95
C PRO A 416 -6.85 45.46 21.11
N LEU A 417 -7.15 44.16 20.89
CA LEU A 417 -7.09 43.12 21.92
C LEU A 417 -5.70 42.99 22.55
N LEU A 418 -4.62 43.31 21.81
CA LEU A 418 -3.25 43.29 22.35
C LEU A 418 -2.98 44.35 23.44
N ARG A 419 -3.92 45.27 23.67
CA ARG A 419 -3.84 46.26 24.76
C ARG A 419 -4.29 45.71 26.11
N LEU A 420 -5.00 44.57 26.13
CA LEU A 420 -5.46 43.93 27.36
C LEU A 420 -4.27 43.56 28.27
N SER A 421 -4.55 43.35 29.56
CA SER A 421 -3.55 42.77 30.46
C SER A 421 -3.25 41.33 30.03
N PRO A 422 -2.03 40.81 30.25
CA PRO A 422 -1.63 39.49 29.78
C PRO A 422 -2.58 38.36 30.20
N MET A 423 -3.04 38.36 31.45
CA MET A 423 -4.00 37.36 31.95
C MET A 423 -5.35 37.43 31.24
N ILE A 424 -5.91 38.63 31.06
CA ILE A 424 -7.18 38.81 30.35
C ILE A 424 -7.00 38.39 28.89
N LEU A 425 -5.87 38.73 28.27
CA LEU A 425 -5.56 38.35 26.89
C LEU A 425 -5.51 36.82 26.74
N ILE A 426 -4.86 36.10 27.67
CA ILE A 426 -4.82 34.63 27.66
C ILE A 426 -6.23 34.06 27.79
N ILE A 427 -7.02 34.51 28.78
CA ILE A 427 -8.38 34.02 29.02
C ILE A 427 -9.27 34.23 27.79
N VAL A 428 -9.26 35.44 27.22
CA VAL A 428 -10.03 35.74 26.00
C VAL A 428 -9.55 34.88 24.84
N SER A 429 -8.24 34.68 24.67
CA SER A 429 -7.72 33.82 23.60
C SER A 429 -8.18 32.37 23.74
N LEU A 430 -8.12 31.81 24.95
CA LEU A 430 -8.59 30.45 25.23
C LEU A 430 -10.10 30.32 24.99
N LEU A 431 -10.90 31.28 25.42
CA LEU A 431 -12.34 31.30 25.16
C LEU A 431 -12.63 31.37 23.65
N MET A 432 -11.93 32.23 22.91
CA MET A 432 -12.11 32.35 21.46
C MET A 432 -11.66 31.08 20.73
N ILE A 433 -10.56 30.45 21.15
CA ILE A 433 -10.11 29.16 20.61
C ILE A 433 -11.17 28.07 20.88
N PHE A 434 -11.73 28.02 22.08
CA PHE A 434 -12.80 27.08 22.41
C PHE A 434 -14.04 27.29 21.52
N LEU A 435 -14.52 28.53 21.40
CA LEU A 435 -15.65 28.85 20.52
C LEU A 435 -15.35 28.53 19.05
N LEU A 436 -14.10 28.72 18.63
CA LEU A 436 -13.66 28.41 17.27
C LEU A 436 -13.62 26.89 17.02
N ILE A 437 -13.24 26.08 18.02
CA ILE A 437 -13.32 24.62 17.95
C ILE A 437 -14.77 24.16 17.85
N GLU A 438 -15.67 24.69 18.69
CA GLU A 438 -17.11 24.36 18.61
C GLU A 438 -17.70 24.75 17.24
N PHE A 439 -17.35 25.93 16.73
CA PHE A 439 -17.73 26.35 15.39
C PHE A 439 -17.19 25.40 14.31
N ALA A 440 -15.95 24.93 14.43
CA ALA A 440 -15.37 24.01 13.46
C ALA A 440 -16.04 22.63 13.50
N LEU A 441 -16.33 22.10 14.69
CA LEU A 441 -17.07 20.85 14.83
C LEU A 441 -18.46 20.93 14.19
N PHE A 442 -19.11 22.10 14.30
CA PHE A 442 -20.39 22.35 13.65
C PHE A 442 -20.24 22.52 12.12
N ALA A 443 -19.36 23.41 11.68
CA ALA A 443 -19.23 23.80 10.26
C ALA A 443 -18.62 22.70 9.38
N PHE A 444 -17.73 21.88 9.94
CA PHE A 444 -17.08 20.76 9.26
C PHE A 444 -17.61 19.41 9.72
N GLY A 445 -18.77 19.36 10.40
CA GLY A 445 -19.33 18.14 10.97
C GLY A 445 -19.49 17.02 9.95
N ASP A 446 -20.01 17.34 8.76
CA ASP A 446 -20.18 16.35 7.70
C ASP A 446 -18.83 15.87 7.13
N SER A 447 -17.87 16.79 6.91
CA SER A 447 -16.51 16.45 6.47
C SER A 447 -15.78 15.56 7.49
N ILE A 448 -15.91 15.88 8.79
CA ILE A 448 -15.36 15.08 9.89
C ILE A 448 -16.02 13.70 9.90
N ASN A 449 -17.35 13.64 9.76
CA ASN A 449 -18.09 12.38 9.71
C ASN A 449 -17.61 11.51 8.54
N ASP A 450 -17.42 12.08 7.35
CA ASP A 450 -16.88 11.36 6.19
C ASP A 450 -15.46 10.83 6.45
N VAL A 451 -14.60 11.61 7.13
CA VAL A 451 -13.26 11.16 7.51
C VAL A 451 -13.31 9.97 8.48
N TYR A 452 -14.20 9.98 9.48
CA TYR A 452 -14.28 8.93 10.50
C TYR A 452 -15.17 7.73 10.11
N ASN A 453 -16.04 7.86 9.11
CA ASN A 453 -16.89 6.79 8.61
C ASN A 453 -16.12 5.85 7.67
N ILE A 454 -15.13 5.17 8.23
CA ILE A 454 -14.26 4.22 7.51
C ILE A 454 -15.00 2.89 7.33
N ILE A 455 -15.07 2.41 6.10
CA ILE A 455 -15.67 1.10 5.80
C ILE A 455 -14.72 -0.04 6.20
N PRO A 456 -15.24 -1.24 6.56
CA PRO A 456 -14.41 -2.37 6.97
C PRO A 456 -13.31 -2.75 5.98
N GLU A 457 -13.57 -2.61 4.69
CA GLU A 457 -12.68 -2.92 3.58
C GLU A 457 -11.41 -2.05 3.58
N GLU A 458 -11.46 -0.81 4.06
CA GLU A 458 -10.28 0.06 4.16
C GLU A 458 -9.35 -0.32 5.32
N LEU A 459 -9.89 -0.97 6.36
CA LEU A 459 -9.14 -1.39 7.54
C LEU A 459 -8.73 -2.86 7.50
N ASN A 460 -9.41 -3.66 6.69
CA ASN A 460 -9.11 -5.07 6.46
C ASN A 460 -9.09 -5.34 4.95
N PRO A 461 -8.23 -4.65 4.20
CA PRO A 461 -8.17 -4.84 2.76
C PRO A 461 -7.63 -6.24 2.44
N SER A 462 -8.09 -6.76 1.31
CA SER A 462 -7.81 -8.15 0.90
C SER A 462 -6.32 -8.39 0.70
N ASP A 463 -5.57 -7.36 0.30
CA ASP A 463 -4.14 -7.45 0.01
C ASP A 463 -3.30 -7.73 1.25
N HIS A 464 -3.76 -7.62 2.50
CA HIS A 464 -2.90 -7.86 3.68
C HIS A 464 -2.51 -9.32 3.97
N LEU A 465 -2.44 -10.16 2.94
CA LEU A 465 -2.01 -11.54 3.00
C LEU A 465 -0.97 -11.78 1.90
N LEU A 466 0.28 -12.00 2.31
CA LEU A 466 1.43 -12.17 1.45
C LEU A 466 1.88 -13.63 1.49
N LEU A 467 1.86 -14.28 0.32
CA LEU A 467 2.25 -15.67 0.16
C LEU A 467 3.74 -15.76 -0.18
N TYR A 468 4.48 -16.56 0.57
CA TYR A 468 5.91 -16.75 0.35
C TYR A 468 6.33 -18.22 0.39
N THR A 469 7.46 -18.52 -0.24
CA THR A 469 8.15 -19.80 -0.13
C THR A 469 9.66 -19.62 -0.10
N GLU A 470 10.33 -20.43 0.71
CA GLU A 470 11.78 -20.58 0.72
C GLU A 470 12.16 -21.80 -0.12
N LEU A 471 12.97 -21.57 -1.14
CA LEU A 471 13.40 -22.60 -2.10
C LEU A 471 14.91 -22.78 -2.02
N GLU A 472 15.35 -24.01 -2.26
CA GLU A 472 16.72 -24.30 -2.63
C GLU A 472 16.80 -24.69 -4.10
N VAL A 473 17.74 -24.07 -4.82
CA VAL A 473 17.98 -24.36 -6.23
C VAL A 473 18.97 -25.50 -6.35
N LYS A 474 18.57 -26.57 -7.04
CA LYS A 474 19.46 -27.69 -7.35
C LYS A 474 20.39 -27.30 -8.50
N ARG A 475 21.71 -27.35 -8.28
CA ARG A 475 22.65 -27.28 -9.40
C ARG A 475 22.65 -28.62 -10.13
N VAL A 476 22.12 -28.64 -11.34
CA VAL A 476 22.37 -29.75 -12.25
C VAL A 476 23.77 -29.57 -12.80
N HIS A 477 24.73 -30.41 -12.36
CA HIS A 477 26.01 -30.53 -13.06
C HIS A 477 25.73 -31.15 -14.43
N SER A 478 25.78 -30.31 -15.46
CA SER A 478 25.75 -30.72 -16.87
C SER A 478 27.03 -31.46 -17.25
#